data_AF-A0A372LMG1-F1
#
_entry.id   AF-A0A372LMG1-F1
#
_cell.length_a   1.000
_cell.length_b   1.000
_cell.length_c   1.000
_cell.angle_alpha   90.00
_cell.angle_beta   90.00
_cell.angle_gamma   90.00
#
_symmetry.space_group_name_H-M   'P 1'
#
loop_
_entity.id
_entity.type
_entity.pdbx_description
1 polymer ?
#
loop_
_entity_poly.entity_id
_entity_poly.type
_entity_poly.pdbx_seq_one_letter_code
_entity_poly.pdbx_strand_id
1 'polypeptide(L)'
;MSKFIRIGKEKVPVSEEIYKEYYRMQRRERYMEKDIKVGRIDVEAETGTAIFIPSKEDSIDRLMDQGADFEDDQMIEDILCDKATLLILQEAMAELNQEEQELINAIYYENQTLREVAKEENISQVAVFKRHKKVLDKLKKLFSKFG
;
A
#
# COMPACT_ATOMS: atom_id res chain seq x y z
N MET A 1 -30.77 -36.75 -35.37
CA MET A 1 -29.42 -37.38 -35.38
C MET A 1 -28.97 -37.55 -33.95
N SER A 2 -28.55 -38.74 -33.54
CA SER A 2 -28.05 -38.99 -32.19
C SER A 2 -26.74 -38.19 -31.97
N LYS A 3 -26.67 -37.41 -30.90
CA LYS A 3 -25.46 -36.65 -30.52
C LYS A 3 -24.63 -37.49 -29.56
N PHE A 4 -23.31 -37.36 -29.61
CA PHE A 4 -22.40 -38.12 -28.77
C PHE A 4 -21.34 -37.20 -28.18
N ILE A 5 -21.01 -37.42 -26.91
CA ILE A 5 -19.87 -36.79 -26.25
C ILE A 5 -18.77 -37.83 -26.07
N ARG A 6 -17.51 -37.40 -26.19
CA ARG A 6 -16.36 -38.26 -25.95
C ARG A 6 -15.86 -38.07 -24.52
N ILE A 7 -15.86 -39.13 -23.73
CA ILE A 7 -15.28 -39.16 -22.39
C ILE A 7 -14.13 -40.18 -22.43
N GLY A 8 -12.89 -39.69 -22.41
CA GLY A 8 -11.69 -40.51 -22.63
C GLY A 8 -11.69 -41.20 -24.00
N LYS A 9 -11.80 -42.53 -24.00
CA LYS A 9 -11.86 -43.36 -25.24
C LYS A 9 -13.29 -43.73 -25.65
N GLU A 10 -14.28 -43.46 -24.81
CA GLU A 10 -15.67 -43.89 -25.02
C GLU A 10 -16.52 -42.79 -25.66
N LYS A 11 -17.54 -43.20 -26.42
CA LYS A 11 -18.55 -42.31 -27.01
C LYS A 11 -19.89 -42.57 -26.34
N VAL A 12 -20.38 -41.57 -25.63
CA VAL A 12 -21.64 -41.66 -24.88
C VAL A 12 -22.74 -40.92 -25.66
N PRO A 13 -23.85 -41.58 -26.04
CA PRO A 13 -25.00 -40.92 -26.67
C PRO A 13 -25.69 -39.99 -25.67
N VAL A 14 -26.00 -38.77 -26.09
CA VAL A 14 -26.62 -37.74 -25.25
C VAL A 14 -27.69 -36.95 -26.00
N SER A 15 -28.54 -36.24 -25.26
CA SER A 15 -29.48 -35.28 -25.83
C SER A 15 -28.74 -34.08 -26.45
N GLU A 16 -29.43 -33.34 -27.31
CA GLU A 16 -28.86 -32.15 -27.96
C GLU A 16 -28.52 -31.05 -26.95
N GLU A 17 -29.34 -30.90 -25.90
CA GLU A 17 -29.12 -29.94 -24.82
C GLU A 17 -27.82 -30.22 -24.07
N ILE A 18 -27.62 -31.48 -23.65
CA ILE A 18 -26.40 -31.92 -22.96
C ILE A 18 -25.18 -31.76 -23.86
N TYR A 19 -25.32 -32.08 -25.15
CA TYR A 19 -24.25 -31.89 -26.13
C TYR A 19 -23.80 -30.42 -26.22
N LYS A 20 -24.75 -29.48 -26.34
CA LYS A 20 -24.45 -28.05 -26.45
C LYS A 20 -23.79 -27.52 -25.19
N GLU A 21 -24.33 -27.82 -24.01
CA GLU A 21 -23.79 -27.32 -22.75
C GLU A 21 -22.40 -27.89 -22.45
N TYR A 22 -22.17 -29.18 -22.72
CA TYR A 22 -20.84 -29.79 -22.55
C TYR A 22 -19.75 -29.08 -23.34
N TYR A 23 -19.98 -28.85 -24.65
CA TYR A 23 -18.99 -28.18 -25.49
C TYR A 23 -18.89 -26.68 -25.22
N ARG A 24 -19.98 -26.04 -24.77
CA ARG A 24 -19.96 -24.65 -24.30
C ARG A 24 -19.06 -24.48 -23.09
N MET A 25 -19.16 -25.37 -22.11
CA MET A 25 -18.30 -25.38 -20.92
C MET A 25 -16.84 -25.62 -21.31
N GLN A 26 -16.56 -26.63 -22.15
CA GLN A 26 -15.19 -26.88 -22.64
C GLN A 26 -14.59 -25.70 -23.42
N ARG A 27 -15.43 -24.92 -24.13
CA ARG A 27 -14.95 -23.73 -24.84
C ARG A 27 -14.61 -22.61 -23.86
N ARG A 28 -15.44 -22.41 -22.83
CA ARG A 28 -15.24 -21.43 -21.76
C ARG A 28 -13.98 -21.75 -20.95
N GLU A 29 -13.79 -23.01 -20.57
CA GLU A 29 -12.60 -23.48 -19.87
C GLU A 29 -11.33 -23.20 -20.68
N ARG A 30 -11.28 -23.60 -21.96
CA ARG A 30 -10.15 -23.25 -22.84
C ARG A 30 -9.92 -21.76 -22.96
N TYR A 31 -10.98 -20.98 -23.07
CA TYR A 31 -10.87 -19.53 -23.16
C TYR A 31 -10.21 -18.96 -21.90
N MET A 32 -10.64 -19.40 -20.72
CA MET A 32 -10.11 -18.97 -19.42
C MET A 32 -8.67 -19.45 -19.18
N GLU A 33 -8.36 -20.71 -19.50
CA GLU A 33 -7.04 -21.27 -19.20
C GLU A 33 -5.95 -20.90 -20.20
N LYS A 34 -6.34 -20.60 -21.46
CA LYS A 34 -5.39 -20.44 -22.55
C LYS A 34 -5.59 -19.12 -23.28
N ASP A 35 -6.76 -18.93 -23.90
CA ASP A 35 -6.93 -17.85 -24.88
C ASP A 35 -6.75 -16.44 -24.30
N ILE A 36 -7.13 -16.20 -23.05
CA ILE A 36 -7.00 -14.88 -22.42
C ILE A 36 -5.61 -14.59 -21.84
N LYS A 37 -4.80 -15.63 -21.63
CA LYS A 37 -3.46 -15.53 -21.02
C LYS A 37 -2.36 -15.24 -22.03
N VAL A 38 -2.64 -15.38 -23.32
CA VAL A 38 -1.68 -15.14 -24.40
C VAL A 38 -2.23 -14.15 -25.43
N GLY A 39 -1.35 -13.32 -25.98
CA GLY A 39 -1.69 -12.51 -27.15
C GLY A 39 -1.87 -13.41 -28.37
N ARG A 40 -2.80 -13.04 -29.27
CA ARG A 40 -3.07 -13.80 -30.50
C ARG A 40 -3.12 -12.87 -31.70
N ILE A 41 -2.79 -13.42 -32.87
CA ILE A 41 -2.93 -12.73 -34.15
C ILE A 41 -4.20 -13.25 -34.82
N ASP A 42 -5.09 -12.34 -35.16
CA ASP A 42 -6.28 -12.64 -35.95
C ASP A 42 -6.11 -12.02 -37.34
N VAL A 43 -6.55 -12.71 -38.38
CA VAL A 43 -6.45 -12.21 -39.76
C VAL A 43 -7.84 -11.81 -40.21
N GLU A 44 -8.00 -10.53 -40.49
CA GLU A 44 -9.29 -10.00 -40.94
C GLU A 44 -9.62 -10.57 -42.32
N ALA A 45 -10.72 -11.29 -42.42
CA ALA A 45 -11.04 -12.12 -43.60
C ALA A 45 -11.27 -11.30 -44.88
N GLU A 46 -11.62 -10.02 -44.74
CA GLU A 46 -11.93 -9.13 -45.86
C GLU A 46 -10.70 -8.36 -46.38
N THR A 47 -9.81 -7.94 -45.50
CA THR A 47 -8.65 -7.11 -45.84
C THR A 47 -7.34 -7.89 -45.89
N GLY A 48 -7.31 -9.10 -45.32
CA GLY A 48 -6.10 -9.91 -45.17
C GLY A 48 -5.10 -9.34 -44.15
N THR A 49 -5.49 -8.32 -43.39
CA THR A 49 -4.61 -7.64 -42.44
C THR A 49 -4.52 -8.43 -41.14
N ALA A 50 -3.30 -8.65 -40.65
CA ALA A 50 -3.06 -9.29 -39.37
C ALA A 50 -3.24 -8.27 -38.22
N ILE A 51 -4.20 -8.53 -37.34
CA ILE A 51 -4.49 -7.73 -36.14
C ILE A 51 -3.95 -8.47 -34.91
N PHE A 52 -3.08 -7.82 -34.15
CA PHE A 52 -2.62 -8.35 -32.88
C PHE A 52 -3.62 -8.01 -31.77
N ILE A 53 -4.15 -9.05 -31.12
CA ILE A 53 -5.02 -8.94 -29.95
C ILE A 53 -4.15 -9.24 -28.72
N PRO A 54 -3.94 -8.26 -27.82
CA PRO A 54 -3.15 -8.48 -26.61
C PRO A 54 -3.85 -9.47 -25.66
N SER A 55 -3.09 -10.09 -24.76
CA SER A 55 -3.66 -10.90 -23.68
C SER A 55 -4.52 -10.03 -22.75
N LYS A 56 -5.54 -10.63 -22.15
CA LYS A 56 -6.39 -9.96 -21.14
C LYS A 56 -5.88 -10.20 -19.73
N GLU A 57 -5.14 -11.29 -19.54
CA GLU A 57 -4.44 -11.60 -18.31
C GLU A 57 -2.94 -11.46 -18.55
N ASP A 58 -2.25 -11.11 -17.47
CA ASP A 58 -0.80 -11.12 -17.43
C ASP A 58 -0.32 -12.27 -16.54
N SER A 59 0.77 -12.91 -16.92
CA SER A 59 1.36 -13.95 -16.09
C SER A 59 2.04 -13.33 -14.87
N ILE A 60 1.87 -13.94 -13.70
CA ILE A 60 2.56 -13.54 -12.47
C ILE A 60 4.07 -13.49 -12.69
N ASP A 61 4.64 -14.44 -13.42
CA ASP A 61 6.08 -14.47 -13.73
C ASP A 61 6.53 -13.23 -14.52
N ARG A 62 5.77 -12.80 -15.55
CA ARG A 62 6.05 -11.55 -16.28
C ARG A 62 5.89 -10.32 -15.39
N LEU A 63 4.89 -10.28 -14.50
CA LEU A 63 4.70 -9.19 -13.55
C LEU A 63 5.86 -9.10 -12.56
N MET A 64 6.39 -10.24 -12.11
CA MET A 64 7.58 -10.32 -11.26
C MET A 64 8.84 -9.87 -12.03
N ASP A 65 9.02 -10.32 -13.28
CA ASP A 65 10.17 -9.94 -14.14
C ASP A 65 10.14 -8.47 -14.57
N GLN A 66 8.95 -7.88 -14.72
CA GLN A 66 8.77 -6.47 -15.04
C GLN A 66 9.03 -5.54 -13.84
N GLY A 67 9.35 -6.10 -12.68
CA GLY A 67 9.45 -5.34 -11.45
C GLY A 67 8.10 -4.72 -11.15
N ALA A 68 7.08 -5.54 -10.88
CA ALA A 68 6.02 -5.09 -10.00
C ALA A 68 6.70 -4.77 -8.65
N ASP A 69 7.25 -3.56 -8.59
CA ASP A 69 7.52 -2.84 -7.38
C ASP A 69 6.15 -2.76 -6.71
N PHE A 70 5.82 -3.77 -5.92
CA PHE A 70 5.31 -3.43 -4.61
C PHE A 70 6.45 -2.61 -4.03
N GLU A 71 6.41 -1.28 -4.26
CA GLU A 71 7.23 -0.37 -3.47
C GLU A 71 7.09 -0.89 -2.04
N ASP A 72 8.19 -0.93 -1.32
CA ASP A 72 8.18 -1.28 0.11
C ASP A 72 7.24 -0.26 0.76
N ASP A 73 5.95 -0.60 0.76
CA ASP A 73 4.86 0.29 1.06
C ASP A 73 5.16 0.62 2.51
N GLN A 74 5.64 1.84 2.77
CA GLN A 74 5.35 2.43 4.06
C GLN A 74 3.84 2.25 4.20
N MET A 75 3.45 1.26 5.02
CA MET A 75 2.08 0.79 5.04
C MET A 75 1.22 2.02 5.26
N ILE A 76 0.08 2.12 4.58
CA ILE A 76 -0.79 3.31 4.72
C ILE A 76 -1.08 3.56 6.21
N GLU A 77 -1.13 2.48 6.99
CA GLU A 77 -1.16 2.44 8.44
C GLU A 77 0.00 3.17 9.13
N ASP A 78 1.25 2.99 8.67
CA ASP A 78 2.44 3.66 9.22
C ASP A 78 2.39 5.17 8.94
N ILE A 79 2.07 5.56 7.70
CA ILE A 79 1.90 6.96 7.33
C ILE A 79 0.77 7.61 8.16
N LEU A 80 -0.30 6.87 8.42
CA LEU A 80 -1.41 7.35 9.22
C LEU A 80 -1.02 7.48 10.70
N CYS A 81 -0.27 6.52 11.23
CA CYS A 81 0.29 6.56 12.59
C CYS A 81 1.22 7.76 12.78
N ASP A 82 2.13 8.01 11.84
CA ASP A 82 3.06 9.15 11.87
C ASP A 82 2.31 10.48 11.84
N LYS A 83 1.30 10.61 10.97
CA LYS A 83 0.45 11.81 10.92
C LYS A 83 -0.32 12.02 12.22
N ALA A 84 -0.89 10.96 12.79
CA ALA A 84 -1.63 11.03 14.05
C ALA A 84 -0.72 11.43 15.21
N THR A 85 0.47 10.83 15.33
CA THR A 85 1.45 11.20 16.36
C THR A 85 1.93 12.63 16.20
N LEU A 86 2.12 13.11 14.97
CA LEU A 86 2.49 14.50 14.70
C LEU A 86 1.39 15.48 15.13
N LEU A 87 0.12 15.17 14.87
CA LEU A 87 -1.01 15.99 15.31
C LEU A 87 -1.10 16.06 16.85
N ILE A 88 -0.94 14.92 17.54
CA ILE A 88 -0.92 14.89 19.00
C ILE A 88 0.24 15.74 19.55
N LEU A 89 1.42 15.67 18.91
CA LEU A 89 2.55 16.51 19.29
C LEU A 89 2.24 18.00 19.11
N GLN A 90 1.61 18.39 18.00
CA GLN A 90 1.24 19.79 17.73
C GLN A 90 0.25 20.32 18.78
N GLU A 91 -0.77 19.54 19.13
CA GLU A 91 -1.71 19.90 20.21
C GLU A 91 -0.99 20.02 21.56
N ALA A 92 -0.10 19.08 21.87
CA ALA A 92 0.66 19.11 23.11
C ALA A 92 1.61 20.33 23.19
N MET A 93 2.22 20.72 22.06
CA MET A 93 3.06 21.91 21.96
C MET A 93 2.26 23.21 22.12
N ALA A 94 1.01 23.25 21.66
CA ALA A 94 0.13 24.41 21.81
C ALA A 94 -0.27 24.69 23.28
N GLU A 95 -0.26 23.66 24.13
CA GLU A 95 -0.52 23.76 25.58
C GLU A 95 0.69 24.26 26.39
N LEU A 96 1.88 24.30 25.78
CA LEU A 96 3.07 24.89 26.39
C LEU A 96 2.95 26.41 26.40
N ASN A 97 3.42 27.04 27.47
CA ASN A 97 3.53 28.50 27.50
C ASN A 97 4.72 28.98 26.64
N GLN A 98 4.81 30.29 26.43
CA GLN A 98 5.86 30.90 25.61
C GLN A 98 7.28 30.50 26.05
N GLU A 99 7.59 30.60 27.35
CA GLU A 99 8.92 30.25 27.89
C GLU A 99 9.24 28.76 27.75
N GLU A 100 8.23 27.89 27.84
CA GLU A 100 8.37 26.45 27.65
C GLU A 100 8.62 26.11 26.18
N GLN A 101 7.92 26.78 25.25
CA GLN A 101 8.12 26.62 23.81
C GLN A 101 9.50 27.12 23.38
N GLU A 102 9.94 28.28 23.86
CA GLU A 102 11.27 28.83 23.59
C GLU A 102 12.37 27.87 24.03
N LEU A 103 12.24 27.27 25.22
CA LEU A 103 13.19 26.28 25.71
C LEU A 103 13.24 25.01 24.84
N ILE A 104 12.09 24.55 24.33
CA ILE A 104 12.04 23.40 23.41
C ILE A 104 12.64 23.75 22.06
N ASN A 105 12.37 24.95 21.54
CA ASN A 105 12.92 25.44 20.28
C ASN A 105 14.45 25.53 20.33
N ALA A 106 14.98 26.18 21.36
CA ALA A 106 16.40 26.25 21.65
C ALA A 106 17.08 24.86 21.61
N ILE A 107 16.51 23.89 22.34
CA ILE A 107 17.15 22.58 22.51
C ILE A 107 17.01 21.67 21.29
N TYR A 108 15.82 21.61 20.70
CA TYR A 108 15.49 20.59 19.68
C TYR A 108 15.49 21.11 18.24
N TYR A 109 15.24 22.41 18.02
CA TYR A 109 15.22 23.00 16.69
C TYR A 109 16.53 23.74 16.39
N GLU A 110 17.07 24.45 17.38
CA GLU A 110 18.33 25.21 17.24
C GLU A 110 19.56 24.40 17.69
N ASN A 111 19.35 23.18 18.21
CA ASN A 111 20.39 22.28 18.70
C ASN A 111 21.30 22.89 19.79
N GLN A 112 20.79 23.84 20.56
CA GLN A 112 21.53 24.41 21.69
C GLN A 112 21.61 23.41 22.84
N THR A 113 22.77 23.36 23.49
CA THR A 113 22.95 22.60 24.71
C THR A 113 22.33 23.31 25.91
N LEU A 114 21.95 22.54 26.94
CA LEU A 114 21.47 23.12 28.22
C LEU A 114 22.45 24.13 28.83
N ARG A 115 23.75 24.02 28.53
CA ARG A 115 24.78 24.93 29.02
C ARG A 115 24.79 26.25 28.24
N GLU A 116 24.51 26.22 26.94
CA GLU A 116 24.40 27.42 26.11
C GLU A 116 23.16 28.23 26.50
N VAL A 117 22.00 27.57 26.60
CA VAL A 117 20.76 28.20 27.09
C VAL A 117 20.96 28.83 28.48
N ALA A 118 21.64 28.12 29.40
CA ALA A 118 21.93 28.64 30.73
C ALA A 118 22.81 29.90 30.71
N LYS A 119 23.78 29.96 29.78
CA LYS A 119 24.64 31.14 29.60
C LYS A 119 23.84 32.31 29.03
N GLU A 120 22.99 32.08 28.06
CA GLU A 120 22.16 33.11 27.42
C GLU A 120 21.16 33.72 28.41
N GLU A 121 20.51 32.88 29.21
CA GLU A 121 19.56 33.31 30.23
C GLU A 121 20.23 33.79 31.54
N ASN A 122 21.56 33.71 31.66
CA ASN A 122 22.32 34.02 32.88
C ASN A 122 21.85 33.25 34.13
N ILE A 123 21.46 31.99 33.97
CA ILE A 123 21.04 31.11 35.07
C ILE A 123 21.92 29.86 35.17
N SER A 124 21.75 29.09 36.25
CA SER A 124 22.47 27.83 36.39
C SER A 124 21.98 26.77 35.41
N GLN A 125 22.88 25.95 34.88
CA GLN A 125 22.53 24.79 34.04
C GLN A 125 21.51 23.86 34.72
N VAL A 126 21.59 23.72 36.05
CA VAL A 126 20.65 22.91 36.84
C VAL A 126 19.23 23.48 36.80
N ALA A 127 19.09 24.82 36.77
CA ALA A 127 17.79 25.47 36.65
C ALA A 127 17.16 25.20 35.28
N VAL A 128 17.94 25.35 34.19
CA VAL A 128 17.49 24.99 32.82
C VAL A 128 17.11 23.52 32.74
N PHE A 129 17.93 22.62 33.29
CA PHE A 129 17.62 21.18 33.32
C PHE A 129 16.30 20.87 34.03
N LYS A 130 16.04 21.50 35.18
CA LYS A 130 14.78 21.35 35.91
C LYS A 130 13.59 21.88 35.12
N ARG A 131 13.74 23.03 34.44
CA ARG A 131 12.71 23.57 33.53
C ARG A 131 12.45 22.61 32.38
N HIS A 132 13.48 22.18 31.67
CA HIS A 132 13.41 21.24 30.54
C HIS A 132 12.72 19.94 30.95
N LYS A 133 13.11 19.34 32.09
CA LYS A 133 12.46 18.15 32.62
C LYS A 133 10.97 18.36 32.90
N LYS A 134 10.60 19.51 33.48
CA LYS A 134 9.19 19.85 33.76
C LYS A 134 8.37 19.97 32.47
N VAL A 135 8.96 20.53 31.41
CA VAL A 135 8.31 20.61 30.08
C VAL A 135 8.09 19.21 29.51
N LEU A 136 9.11 18.35 29.54
CA LEU A 136 8.99 16.97 29.07
C LEU A 136 7.96 16.17 29.87
N ASP A 137 7.91 16.34 31.20
CA ASP A 137 6.89 15.70 32.04
C ASP A 137 5.48 16.20 31.71
N LYS A 138 5.33 17.46 31.32
CA LYS A 138 4.06 18.04 30.86
C LYS A 138 3.65 17.46 29.51
N LEU A 139 4.55 17.44 28.53
CA LEU A 139 4.31 16.83 27.22
C LEU A 139 3.95 15.35 27.37
N LYS A 140 4.66 14.58 28.20
CA LYS A 140 4.37 13.17 28.46
C LYS A 140 2.94 12.95 28.98
N LYS A 141 2.46 13.80 29.89
CA LYS A 141 1.08 13.72 30.40
C LYS A 141 0.05 14.02 29.31
N LEU A 142 0.35 14.93 28.39
CA LEU A 142 -0.51 15.23 27.24
C LEU A 142 -0.56 14.03 26.30
N PHE A 143 0.59 13.44 25.96
CA PHE A 143 0.62 12.20 25.16
C PHE A 143 -0.17 11.05 25.79
N SER A 144 -0.10 10.83 27.10
CA SER A 144 -0.91 9.81 27.78
C SER A 144 -2.41 10.13 27.87
N LYS A 145 -2.82 11.37 27.56
CA LYS A 145 -4.24 11.76 27.53
C LYS A 145 -4.85 11.58 26.13
N PHE A 146 -4.03 11.70 25.08
CA PHE A 146 -4.47 11.68 23.68
C PHE A 146 -4.10 10.38 22.93
N GLY A 147 -3.09 9.65 23.39
CA GLY A 147 -2.71 8.33 22.88
C GLY A 147 -3.29 7.18 23.71
#